data_AF-D0LKE7-F1
#
_entry.id   AF-D0LKE7-F1
#
_cell.length_a   1.000
_cell.length_b   1.000
_cell.length_c   1.000
_cell.angle_alpha   90.00
_cell.angle_beta   90.00
_cell.angle_gamma   90.00
#
_symmetry.space_group_name_H-M   'P 1'
#
loop_
_entity.id
_entity.type
_entity.pdbx_description
1 polymer ?
#
loop_
_entity_poly.entity_id
_entity_poly.type
_entity_poly.pdbx_seq_one_letter_code
_entity_poly.pdbx_strand_id
1 'polypeptide(L)'
;MNRRPVFQGEAIEGMRGLASLTEPGDDEPVGAIVDLAVMGARGDGKTQFIVHAIRTLRAYAPPLTGAEQRFHRDILDVVMNAHAPRPEATPPGVVPHYVFRIRPPSLLSQLDLGGRLSLYRRTAGLTWHWLLAALNALALGALLGALRGGMDGVSYAAAGLALAAGVLGGLWVSRRRFLRRGAIEIVFWDVAGEHVYRGSAADYYGFLGALAAQRRERATRSRAYAFAPVLLCNPVALGTRPRGSSYTRLRKLLPMFASLGDRLPRALVAINRFSVVDWICPPESDRDELVAIAPRPRAPDELAEAGPDAETGAAPGTGADVTGEDAPIDARERLPVVRRDVVRAHCLDAEDGRDGEMDLSYLRYDAGMQCELSERAWSSWDALDDDLRATWAPPAEDEPARLVDYVYEDGPGAFEGEAQHVFLGWLARLAFHPLSYGGAGRAPVQAGPAAELDAVSEPDFAGADERWTRGSREHEFGDAFGDEPGPRAWGRNALAPAAGADADADADAEIDANSNAGPNADAGGDDDEPILLSPRARRARARSDSRPGRAMSASGLEDFARGALSNRLDSEAPSAEEQAAGAQAMSDKSPREKKSDTLPLSGGFGSSGT
;
A
#
# COMPACT_ATOMS: atom_id res chain seq x y z
N MET A 1 -0.03 23.31 15.77
CA MET A 1 -0.85 22.10 15.64
C MET A 1 -0.25 21.09 16.59
N ASN A 2 -1.03 20.62 17.58
CA ASN A 2 -0.51 19.82 18.68
C ASN A 2 -0.67 18.34 18.36
N ARG A 3 0.23 17.78 17.54
CA ARG A 3 0.37 16.33 17.48
C ARG A 3 0.77 15.81 18.85
N ARG A 4 0.20 14.69 19.27
CA ARG A 4 0.46 14.06 20.57
C ARG A 4 1.35 12.86 20.36
N PRO A 5 2.33 12.61 21.24
CA PRO A 5 3.08 11.38 21.18
C PRO A 5 2.11 10.20 21.37
N VAL A 6 2.33 9.14 20.58
CA VAL A 6 1.60 7.88 20.75
C VAL A 6 2.06 7.30 22.08
N PHE A 7 3.35 7.03 22.24
CA PHE A 7 3.92 6.50 23.48
C PHE A 7 4.57 7.58 24.34
N GLN A 8 4.52 7.44 25.67
CA GLN A 8 5.22 8.35 26.58
C GLN A 8 6.73 8.05 26.68
N GLY A 9 7.15 6.87 26.26
CA GLY A 9 8.54 6.40 26.19
C GLY A 9 8.65 5.27 25.16
N GLU A 10 9.80 4.59 25.08
CA GLU A 10 9.91 3.43 24.20
C GLU A 10 8.98 2.31 24.70
N ALA A 11 8.04 1.90 23.84
CA ALA A 11 7.04 0.90 24.21
C ALA A 11 7.65 -0.49 24.38
N ILE A 12 8.75 -0.75 23.67
CA ILE A 12 9.51 -2.00 23.70
C ILE A 12 10.98 -1.64 23.74
N GLU A 13 11.68 -2.24 24.70
CA GLU A 13 13.10 -2.04 24.89
C GLU A 13 13.87 -2.48 23.64
N GLY A 14 14.80 -1.65 23.17
CA GLY A 14 15.63 -1.94 22.00
C GLY A 14 15.05 -1.52 20.64
N MET A 15 13.76 -1.20 20.54
CA MET A 15 13.20 -0.55 19.34
C MET A 15 13.28 0.96 19.46
N ARG A 16 14.04 1.60 18.58
CA ARG A 16 14.32 3.03 18.61
C ARG A 16 13.31 3.81 17.77
N GLY A 17 12.92 4.97 18.28
CA GLY A 17 12.11 5.94 17.55
C GLY A 17 10.61 5.83 17.81
N LEU A 18 10.17 4.91 18.67
CA LEU A 18 8.74 4.77 19.00
C LEU A 18 8.26 5.96 19.83
N ALA A 19 9.10 6.48 20.72
CA ALA A 19 8.81 7.70 21.47
C ALA A 19 8.61 8.94 20.57
N SER A 20 9.15 8.91 19.35
CA SER A 20 8.97 9.97 18.36
C SER A 20 7.70 9.84 17.52
N LEU A 21 7.01 8.69 17.59
CA LEU A 21 5.77 8.47 16.85
C LEU A 21 4.68 9.38 17.38
N THR A 22 4.11 10.19 16.50
CA THR A 22 3.03 11.10 16.87
C THR A 22 1.72 10.78 16.17
N GLU A 23 0.61 11.17 16.78
CA GLU A 23 -0.72 11.11 16.20
C GLU A 23 -1.40 12.49 16.22
N PRO A 24 -2.45 12.70 15.42
CA PRO A 24 -3.14 13.98 15.34
C PRO A 24 -3.76 14.38 16.68
N GLY A 25 -3.63 15.65 17.08
CA GLY A 25 -4.37 16.20 18.23
C GLY A 25 -5.88 16.24 18.00
N ASP A 26 -6.68 16.44 19.05
CA ASP A 26 -8.16 16.53 18.94
C ASP A 26 -8.62 17.74 18.09
N ASP A 27 -7.76 18.75 17.96
CA ASP A 27 -7.96 19.96 17.17
C ASP A 27 -7.71 19.74 15.67
N GLU A 28 -7.05 18.64 15.29
CA GLU A 28 -6.77 18.35 13.89
C GLU A 28 -7.97 17.69 13.20
N PRO A 29 -8.34 18.14 11.98
CA PRO A 29 -9.49 17.63 11.25
C PRO A 29 -9.14 16.29 10.59
N VAL A 30 -8.91 15.25 11.40
CA VAL A 30 -8.65 13.87 11.00
C VAL A 30 -9.79 12.99 11.49
N GLY A 31 -10.52 12.40 10.55
CA GLY A 31 -11.70 11.57 10.78
C GLY A 31 -11.41 10.09 10.87
N ALA A 32 -10.23 9.65 10.40
CA ALA A 32 -9.79 8.27 10.50
C ALA A 32 -8.26 8.18 10.55
N ILE A 33 -7.73 7.24 11.32
CA ILE A 33 -6.34 6.80 11.31
C ILE A 33 -6.30 5.34 10.87
N VAL A 34 -5.47 5.02 9.88
CA VAL A 34 -5.33 3.67 9.32
C VAL A 34 -3.87 3.24 9.37
N ASP A 35 -3.58 2.17 10.12
CA ASP A 35 -2.27 1.52 10.14
C ASP A 35 -2.23 0.37 9.13
N LEU A 36 -1.25 0.42 8.23
CA LEU A 36 -1.02 -0.60 7.20
C LEU A 36 0.32 -1.29 7.42
N ALA A 37 0.30 -2.54 7.87
CA ALA A 37 1.52 -3.35 8.03
C ALA A 37 1.91 -4.00 6.71
N VAL A 38 2.88 -3.41 6.00
CA VAL A 38 3.33 -3.84 4.68
C VAL A 38 4.41 -4.91 4.83
N MET A 39 4.06 -6.15 4.58
CA MET A 39 4.90 -7.34 4.71
C MET A 39 5.33 -7.85 3.33
N GLY A 40 6.56 -8.35 3.26
CA GLY A 40 7.14 -8.89 2.04
C GLY A 40 8.60 -9.24 2.26
N ALA A 41 9.12 -10.18 1.49
CA ALA A 41 10.53 -10.52 1.46
C ALA A 41 11.37 -9.36 0.91
N ARG A 42 12.69 -9.52 0.99
CA ARG A 42 13.62 -8.63 0.29
C ARG A 42 13.37 -8.76 -1.22
N GLY A 43 13.29 -7.64 -1.94
CA GLY A 43 13.03 -7.64 -3.38
C GLY A 43 11.56 -7.73 -3.82
N ASP A 44 10.60 -7.95 -2.90
CA ASP A 44 9.17 -8.06 -3.28
C ASP A 44 8.52 -6.72 -3.72
N GLY A 45 9.22 -5.60 -3.55
CA GLY A 45 8.74 -4.28 -3.95
C GLY A 45 7.87 -3.57 -2.91
N LYS A 46 8.10 -3.79 -1.60
CA LYS A 46 7.38 -3.09 -0.51
C LYS A 46 7.41 -1.57 -0.65
N THR A 47 8.61 -1.00 -0.82
CA THR A 47 8.78 0.45 -1.01
C THR A 47 8.06 0.94 -2.26
N GLN A 48 8.12 0.18 -3.36
CA GLN A 48 7.39 0.49 -4.59
C GLN A 48 5.87 0.52 -4.32
N PHE A 49 5.32 -0.50 -3.66
CA PHE A 49 3.91 -0.51 -3.27
C PHE A 49 3.51 0.73 -2.46
N ILE A 50 4.32 1.11 -1.47
CA ILE A 50 4.05 2.29 -0.63
C ILE A 50 4.05 3.57 -1.47
N VAL A 51 5.04 3.75 -2.34
CA VAL A 51 5.12 4.88 -3.29
C VAL A 51 3.89 4.94 -4.20
N HIS A 52 3.54 3.82 -4.82
CA HIS A 52 2.36 3.70 -5.68
C HIS A 52 1.07 4.02 -4.92
N ALA A 53 0.92 3.52 -3.70
CA ALA A 53 -0.22 3.82 -2.84
C ALA A 53 -0.30 5.33 -2.53
N ILE A 54 0.81 5.96 -2.10
CA ILE A 54 0.87 7.40 -1.80
C ILE A 54 0.44 8.24 -3.00
N ARG A 55 0.99 7.93 -4.19
CA ARG A 55 0.67 8.63 -5.44
C ARG A 55 -0.78 8.43 -5.86
N THR A 56 -1.28 7.20 -5.79
CA THR A 56 -2.69 6.87 -6.06
C THR A 56 -3.62 7.75 -5.22
N LEU A 57 -3.32 7.84 -3.92
CA LEU A 57 -4.15 8.57 -2.96
C LEU A 57 -4.08 10.09 -3.11
N ARG A 58 -3.14 10.60 -3.91
CA ARG A 58 -2.75 12.03 -3.92
C ARG A 58 -2.52 12.52 -2.50
N ALA A 59 -1.82 11.69 -1.74
CA ALA A 59 -1.59 11.92 -0.33
C ALA A 59 -0.58 13.07 -0.13
N TYR A 60 -0.66 13.70 1.04
CA TYR A 60 0.28 14.75 1.44
C TYR A 60 0.84 14.46 2.83
N ALA A 61 2.07 14.88 3.07
CA ALA A 61 2.71 14.76 4.37
C ALA A 61 1.97 15.65 5.39
N PRO A 62 1.59 15.13 6.58
CA PRO A 62 1.16 15.98 7.68
C PRO A 62 2.34 16.84 8.19
N PRO A 63 2.06 17.89 8.99
CA PRO A 63 3.11 18.65 9.66
C PRO A 63 3.75 17.80 10.76
N LEU A 64 4.75 17.01 10.38
CA LEU A 64 5.60 16.22 11.27
C LEU A 64 6.71 17.10 11.85
N THR A 65 7.26 16.72 13.00
CA THR A 65 8.37 17.44 13.66
C THR A 65 9.49 16.47 14.06
N GLY A 66 10.66 17.02 14.40
CA GLY A 66 11.74 16.25 15.02
C GLY A 66 12.36 15.17 14.13
N ALA A 67 12.54 13.97 14.70
CA ALA A 67 13.12 12.82 14.00
C ALA A 67 12.16 12.26 12.92
N GLU A 68 10.86 12.23 13.22
CA GLU A 68 9.81 11.75 12.31
C GLU A 68 9.79 12.57 11.01
N GLN A 69 9.93 13.89 11.10
CA GLN A 69 10.00 14.77 9.92
C GLN A 69 11.24 14.54 9.04
N ARG A 70 12.40 14.28 9.65
CA ARG A 70 13.65 14.04 8.92
C ARG A 70 13.56 12.73 8.15
N PHE A 71 13.19 11.66 8.85
CA PHE A 71 12.96 10.35 8.24
C PHE A 71 11.95 10.45 7.08
N HIS A 72 10.83 11.14 7.29
CA HIS A 72 9.82 11.31 6.25
C HIS A 72 10.32 12.09 5.02
N ARG A 73 11.20 13.08 5.20
CA ARG A 73 11.77 13.87 4.10
C ARG A 73 12.67 13.04 3.21
N ASP A 74 13.57 12.27 3.82
CA ASP A 74 14.52 11.42 3.10
C ASP A 74 13.77 10.42 2.21
N ILE A 75 12.61 9.94 2.69
CA ILE A 75 11.75 9.06 1.90
C ILE A 75 10.99 9.82 0.82
N LEU A 76 10.44 11.00 1.13
CA LEU A 76 9.74 11.80 0.13
C LEU A 76 10.64 12.12 -1.06
N ASP A 77 11.93 12.34 -0.84
CA ASP A 77 12.90 12.54 -1.91
C ASP A 77 12.96 11.32 -2.85
N VAL A 78 12.91 10.11 -2.29
CA VAL A 78 12.85 8.85 -3.06
C VAL A 78 11.50 8.67 -3.77
N VAL A 79 10.40 9.01 -3.10
CA VAL A 79 9.03 8.96 -3.66
C VAL A 79 8.90 9.91 -4.85
N MET A 80 9.55 11.07 -4.79
CA MET A 80 9.46 12.13 -5.79
C MET A 80 10.48 11.97 -6.92
N ASN A 81 11.66 11.43 -6.64
CA ASN A 81 12.73 11.23 -7.61
C ASN A 81 13.09 9.75 -7.75
N ALA A 82 12.72 9.14 -8.89
CA ALA A 82 12.99 7.75 -9.21
C ALA A 82 14.49 7.40 -9.22
N HIS A 83 15.33 8.40 -9.52
CA HIS A 83 16.79 8.28 -9.59
C HIS A 83 17.47 8.63 -8.28
N ALA A 84 16.71 9.00 -7.23
CA ALA A 84 17.31 9.20 -5.93
C ALA A 84 17.99 7.89 -5.47
N PRO A 85 19.22 7.95 -4.95
CA PRO A 85 19.85 6.78 -4.38
C PRO A 85 18.91 6.19 -3.34
N ARG A 86 18.68 4.88 -3.43
CA ARG A 86 17.83 4.19 -2.45
C ARG A 86 18.45 4.44 -1.07
N PRO A 87 17.65 4.84 -0.08
CA PRO A 87 18.16 5.09 1.25
C PRO A 87 18.84 3.82 1.75
N GLU A 88 19.96 3.96 2.44
CA GLU A 88 20.64 2.84 3.06
C GLU A 88 19.64 2.00 3.86
N ALA A 89 19.87 0.67 3.89
CA ALA A 89 19.02 -0.25 4.64
C ALA A 89 18.76 0.32 6.03
N THR A 90 17.49 0.40 6.42
CA THR A 90 17.09 1.00 7.70
C THR A 90 17.94 0.39 8.82
N PRO A 91 18.60 1.22 9.66
CA PRO A 91 19.49 0.70 10.70
C PRO A 91 18.76 -0.33 11.58
N PRO A 92 19.46 -1.37 12.07
CA PRO A 92 18.86 -2.36 12.95
C PRO A 92 18.15 -1.71 14.15
N GLY A 93 16.92 -2.14 14.42
CA GLY A 93 16.12 -1.65 15.55
C GLY A 93 15.34 -0.34 15.30
N VAL A 94 15.43 0.26 14.11
CA VAL A 94 14.54 1.35 13.69
C VAL A 94 13.32 0.76 12.99
N VAL A 95 12.12 1.22 13.35
CA VAL A 95 10.88 0.81 12.70
C VAL A 95 10.51 1.80 11.58
N PRO A 96 10.75 1.45 10.30
CA PRO A 96 10.44 2.34 9.19
C PRO A 96 8.92 2.49 9.06
N HIS A 97 8.46 3.74 9.10
CA HIS A 97 7.05 4.06 8.95
C HIS A 97 6.83 5.37 8.20
N TYR A 98 5.68 5.45 7.52
CA TYR A 98 5.39 6.56 6.61
C TYR A 98 4.00 7.12 6.88
N VAL A 99 3.92 8.36 7.34
CA VAL A 99 2.66 9.02 7.71
C VAL A 99 2.18 9.94 6.61
N PHE A 100 0.97 9.71 6.13
CA PHE A 100 0.38 10.45 5.02
C PHE A 100 -1.08 10.80 5.29
N ARG A 101 -1.56 11.88 4.67
CA ARG A 101 -2.96 12.30 4.76
C ARG A 101 -3.63 12.35 3.41
N ILE A 102 -4.90 11.98 3.41
CA ILE A 102 -5.78 12.05 2.24
C ILE A 102 -6.89 13.03 2.52
N ARG A 103 -7.09 13.96 1.59
CA ARG A 103 -8.25 14.86 1.64
C ARG A 103 -9.51 14.08 1.21
N PRO A 104 -10.61 14.17 1.96
CA PRO A 104 -11.86 13.49 1.60
C PRO A 104 -12.37 13.81 0.18
N PRO A 105 -12.26 15.07 -0.32
CA PRO A 105 -12.57 15.37 -1.72
C PRO A 105 -11.74 14.57 -2.73
N SER A 106 -10.45 14.40 -2.49
CA SER A 106 -9.54 13.65 -3.37
C SER A 106 -9.97 12.20 -3.47
N LEU A 107 -10.21 11.55 -2.33
CA LEU A 107 -10.72 10.17 -2.29
C LEU A 107 -12.06 10.03 -3.04
N LEU A 108 -13.01 10.95 -2.80
CA LEU A 108 -14.29 10.93 -3.50
C LEU A 108 -14.14 11.09 -5.02
N SER A 109 -13.25 11.96 -5.48
CA SER A 109 -13.05 12.18 -6.92
C SER A 109 -12.51 10.95 -7.65
N GLN A 110 -11.72 10.13 -6.95
CA GLN A 110 -11.08 8.93 -7.51
C GLN A 110 -11.97 7.68 -7.44
N LEU A 111 -12.92 7.62 -6.51
CA LEU A 111 -13.90 6.54 -6.46
C LEU A 111 -14.90 6.68 -7.62
N ASP A 112 -15.30 5.55 -8.17
CA ASP A 112 -16.42 5.43 -9.10
C ASP A 112 -17.77 5.71 -8.39
N LEU A 113 -18.87 5.73 -9.14
CA LEU A 113 -20.19 5.97 -8.55
C LEU A 113 -20.56 4.91 -7.51
N GLY A 114 -20.24 3.63 -7.77
CA GLY A 114 -20.51 2.53 -6.84
C GLY A 114 -19.74 2.68 -5.53
N GLY A 115 -18.45 2.97 -5.61
CA GLY A 115 -17.57 3.25 -4.46
C GLY A 115 -18.06 4.45 -3.64
N ARG A 116 -18.44 5.56 -4.31
CA ARG A 116 -19.00 6.76 -3.63
C ARG A 116 -20.30 6.44 -2.88
N LEU A 117 -21.23 5.73 -3.52
CA LEU A 117 -22.51 5.36 -2.91
C LEU A 117 -22.31 4.40 -1.74
N SER A 118 -21.43 3.41 -1.89
CA SER A 118 -21.05 2.48 -0.81
C SER A 118 -20.45 3.22 0.39
N LEU A 119 -19.56 4.19 0.12
CA LEU A 119 -18.97 5.05 1.15
C LEU A 119 -20.03 5.88 1.88
N TYR A 120 -20.93 6.55 1.16
CA TYR A 120 -22.00 7.36 1.75
C TYR A 120 -22.99 6.51 2.56
N ARG A 121 -23.27 5.30 2.10
CA ARG A 121 -24.10 4.33 2.82
C ARG A 121 -23.51 3.98 4.18
N ARG A 122 -22.20 3.74 4.24
CA ARG A 122 -21.48 3.33 5.47
C ARG A 122 -21.21 4.51 6.40
N THR A 123 -20.81 5.65 5.86
CA THR A 123 -20.31 6.78 6.65
C THR A 123 -21.36 7.78 7.07
N ALA A 124 -22.37 7.99 6.23
CA ALA A 124 -23.19 9.20 6.31
C ALA A 124 -24.70 8.91 6.45
N GLY A 125 -25.06 7.63 6.54
CA GLY A 125 -26.43 7.19 6.72
C GLY A 125 -27.29 7.34 5.47
N LEU A 126 -26.71 7.20 4.28
CA LEU A 126 -27.45 7.35 3.01
C LEU A 126 -28.70 6.46 2.95
N THR A 127 -28.62 5.22 3.46
CA THR A 127 -29.76 4.30 3.58
C THR A 127 -30.92 4.89 4.34
N TRP A 128 -30.64 5.59 5.45
CA TRP A 128 -31.67 6.25 6.25
C TRP A 128 -32.35 7.37 5.47
N HIS A 129 -31.58 8.18 4.74
CA HIS A 129 -32.15 9.26 3.92
C HIS A 129 -33.00 8.73 2.76
N TRP A 130 -32.58 7.63 2.12
CA TRP A 130 -33.37 6.99 1.06
C TRP A 130 -34.65 6.34 1.60
N LEU A 131 -34.59 5.72 2.78
CA LEU A 131 -35.77 5.20 3.46
C LEU A 131 -36.76 6.33 3.77
N LEU A 132 -36.30 7.44 4.34
CA LEU A 132 -37.13 8.61 4.59
C LEU A 132 -37.69 9.23 3.31
N ALA A 133 -36.91 9.27 2.24
CA ALA A 133 -37.36 9.75 0.92
C ALA A 133 -38.50 8.88 0.38
N ALA A 134 -38.36 7.55 0.46
CA ALA A 134 -39.39 6.61 0.05
C ALA A 134 -40.68 6.75 0.88
N LEU A 135 -40.55 6.83 2.21
CA LEU A 135 -41.71 7.02 3.10
C LEU A 135 -42.44 8.35 2.83
N ASN A 136 -41.69 9.44 2.64
CA ASN A 136 -42.27 10.75 2.30
C ASN A 136 -42.95 10.75 0.94
N ALA A 137 -42.37 10.08 -0.05
CA ALA A 137 -42.96 9.94 -1.38
C ALA A 137 -44.29 9.16 -1.33
N LEU A 138 -44.32 8.05 -0.60
CA LEU A 138 -45.53 7.25 -0.39
C LEU A 138 -46.61 8.06 0.37
N ALA A 139 -46.24 8.76 1.44
CA ALA A 139 -47.17 9.58 2.21
C ALA A 139 -47.75 10.73 1.38
N LEU A 140 -46.93 11.41 0.57
CA LEU A 140 -47.38 12.49 -0.32
C LEU A 140 -48.30 11.95 -1.42
N GLY A 141 -47.94 10.83 -2.05
CA GLY A 141 -48.77 10.18 -3.06
C GLY A 141 -50.13 9.77 -2.51
N ALA A 142 -50.15 9.12 -1.33
CA ALA A 142 -51.38 8.71 -0.66
C ALA A 142 -52.26 9.91 -0.26
N LEU A 143 -51.64 10.98 0.25
CA LEU A 143 -52.36 12.21 0.61
C LEU A 143 -53.00 12.86 -0.62
N LEU A 144 -52.25 13.01 -1.72
CA LEU A 144 -52.78 13.58 -2.96
C LEU A 144 -53.87 12.69 -3.57
N GLY A 145 -53.69 11.37 -3.54
CA GLY A 145 -54.71 10.43 -3.98
C GLY A 145 -55.99 10.52 -3.15
N ALA A 146 -55.87 10.63 -1.83
CA ALA A 146 -57.01 10.82 -0.94
C ALA A 146 -57.74 12.15 -1.18
N LEU A 147 -56.98 13.25 -1.39
CA LEU A 147 -57.55 14.57 -1.69
C LEU A 147 -58.23 14.64 -3.06
N ARG A 148 -57.79 13.83 -4.03
CA ARG A 148 -58.31 13.84 -5.40
C ARG A 148 -59.33 12.73 -5.68
N GLY A 149 -59.64 11.91 -4.69
CA GLY A 149 -60.60 10.81 -4.82
C GLY A 149 -60.09 9.61 -5.62
N GLY A 150 -58.77 9.48 -5.80
CA GLY A 150 -58.15 8.38 -6.54
C GLY A 150 -56.67 8.62 -6.85
N MET A 151 -55.93 7.54 -7.11
CA MET A 151 -54.53 7.61 -7.56
C MET A 151 -54.48 7.93 -9.06
N ASP A 152 -54.27 9.20 -9.40
CA ASP A 152 -54.12 9.68 -10.77
C ASP A 152 -52.64 9.91 -11.15
N GLY A 153 -52.38 10.23 -12.43
CA GLY A 153 -51.03 10.51 -12.92
C GLY A 153 -50.32 11.65 -12.19
N VAL A 154 -51.07 12.63 -11.67
CA VAL A 154 -50.52 13.74 -10.88
C VAL A 154 -50.00 13.25 -9.53
N SER A 155 -50.73 12.36 -8.87
CA SER A 155 -50.33 11.77 -7.59
C SER A 155 -49.05 10.93 -7.72
N TYR A 156 -48.94 10.15 -8.80
CA TYR A 156 -47.71 9.40 -9.11
C TYR A 156 -46.53 10.31 -9.47
N ALA A 157 -46.76 11.34 -10.29
CA ALA A 157 -45.72 12.31 -10.66
C ALA A 157 -45.18 13.06 -9.42
N ALA A 158 -46.06 13.49 -8.52
CA ALA A 158 -45.68 14.15 -7.28
C ALA A 158 -44.87 13.22 -6.35
N ALA A 159 -45.29 11.96 -6.20
CA ALA A 159 -44.54 10.96 -5.42
C ALA A 159 -43.16 10.70 -6.03
N GLY A 160 -43.07 10.55 -7.36
CA GLY A 160 -41.81 10.36 -8.07
C GLY A 160 -40.85 11.55 -7.90
N LEU A 161 -41.37 12.79 -8.00
CA LEU A 161 -40.57 14.00 -7.80
C LEU A 161 -40.10 14.12 -6.35
N ALA A 162 -40.95 13.81 -5.37
CA ALA A 162 -40.56 13.81 -3.96
C ALA A 162 -39.48 12.76 -3.66
N LEU A 163 -39.59 11.56 -4.26
CA LEU A 163 -38.57 10.52 -4.15
C LEU A 163 -37.23 10.99 -4.74
N ALA A 164 -37.24 11.53 -5.95
CA ALA A 164 -36.04 12.03 -6.62
C ALA A 164 -35.37 13.15 -5.81
N ALA A 165 -36.16 14.12 -5.33
CA ALA A 165 -35.68 15.21 -4.48
C ALA A 165 -35.09 14.68 -3.16
N GLY A 166 -35.74 13.71 -2.52
CA GLY A 166 -35.25 13.09 -1.29
C GLY A 166 -33.96 12.28 -1.50
N VAL A 167 -33.83 11.55 -2.61
CA VAL A 167 -32.61 10.82 -2.98
C VAL A 167 -31.45 11.78 -3.20
N LEU A 168 -31.65 12.85 -3.99
CA LEU A 168 -30.63 13.87 -4.26
C LEU A 168 -30.25 14.65 -3.01
N GLY A 169 -31.24 15.03 -2.20
CA GLY A 169 -31.03 15.68 -0.90
C GLY A 169 -30.24 14.78 0.06
N GLY A 170 -30.59 13.49 0.14
CA GLY A 170 -29.88 12.50 0.93
C GLY A 170 -28.43 12.32 0.51
N LEU A 171 -28.16 12.30 -0.80
CA LEU A 171 -26.80 12.26 -1.35
C LEU A 171 -26.02 13.53 -1.00
N TRP A 172 -26.62 14.71 -1.16
CA TRP A 172 -25.98 15.98 -0.82
C TRP A 172 -25.65 16.09 0.67
N VAL A 173 -26.59 15.76 1.55
CA VAL A 173 -26.38 15.72 3.00
C VAL A 173 -25.29 14.71 3.37
N SER A 174 -25.32 13.52 2.76
CA SER A 174 -24.35 12.46 3.02
C SER A 174 -22.93 12.88 2.61
N ARG A 175 -22.80 13.47 1.42
CA ARG A 175 -21.54 14.05 0.95
C ARG A 175 -21.03 15.13 1.89
N ARG A 176 -21.90 16.06 2.31
CA ARG A 176 -21.51 17.14 3.24
C ARG A 176 -21.06 16.60 4.60
N ARG A 177 -21.73 15.56 5.13
CA ARG A 177 -21.32 14.88 6.37
C ARG A 177 -19.98 14.19 6.22
N PHE A 178 -19.77 13.48 5.11
CA PHE A 178 -18.49 12.84 4.82
C PHE A 178 -17.34 13.85 4.76
N LEU A 179 -17.51 14.93 4.00
CA LEU A 179 -16.51 16.00 3.88
C LEU A 179 -16.18 16.68 5.21
N ARG A 180 -17.11 16.69 6.17
CA ARG A 180 -16.92 17.24 7.51
C ARG A 180 -16.17 16.32 8.47
N ARG A 181 -15.99 15.03 8.14
CA ARG A 181 -15.24 14.10 9.00
C ARG A 181 -13.75 14.43 9.06
N GLY A 182 -13.22 15.16 8.08
CA GLY A 182 -11.80 15.48 8.02
C GLY A 182 -10.99 14.42 7.28
N ALA A 183 -9.68 14.62 7.21
CA ALA A 183 -8.74 13.79 6.49
C ALA A 183 -8.67 12.35 7.03
N ILE A 184 -8.16 11.46 6.20
CA ILE A 184 -7.74 10.12 6.60
C ILE A 184 -6.22 10.18 6.74
N GLU A 185 -5.70 9.88 7.92
CA GLU A 185 -4.28 9.68 8.12
C GLU A 185 -3.96 8.19 7.96
N ILE A 186 -2.98 7.87 7.12
CA ILE A 186 -2.50 6.51 6.88
C ILE A 186 -1.06 6.44 7.34
N VAL A 187 -0.74 5.39 8.07
CA VAL A 187 0.64 5.05 8.43
C VAL A 187 0.98 3.73 7.78
N PHE A 188 1.93 3.74 6.85
CA PHE A 188 2.50 2.51 6.30
C PHE A 188 3.66 2.08 7.20
N TRP A 189 3.62 0.84 7.67
CA TRP A 189 4.70 0.22 8.43
C TRP A 189 5.43 -0.74 7.49
N ASP A 190 6.69 -0.45 7.16
CA ASP A 190 7.49 -1.36 6.35
C ASP A 190 8.03 -2.48 7.24
N VAL A 191 7.35 -3.63 7.18
CA VAL A 191 7.69 -4.80 7.96
C VAL A 191 8.71 -5.58 7.15
N ALA A 192 10.00 -5.38 7.45
CA ALA A 192 11.07 -6.09 6.77
C ALA A 192 10.98 -7.59 7.08
N GLY A 193 10.72 -8.39 6.05
CA GLY A 193 10.42 -9.82 6.19
C GLY A 193 11.45 -10.64 6.96
N GLU A 194 12.74 -10.32 6.91
CA GLU A 194 13.78 -11.04 7.67
C GLU A 194 13.71 -10.77 9.18
N HIS A 195 13.22 -9.61 9.62
CA HIS A 195 13.00 -9.32 11.03
C HIS A 195 11.79 -10.06 11.61
N VAL A 196 10.87 -10.53 10.74
CA VAL A 196 9.68 -11.31 11.12
C VAL A 196 10.01 -12.79 11.40
N TYR A 197 11.18 -13.26 10.97
CA TYR A 197 11.63 -14.63 11.25
C TYR A 197 12.72 -14.71 12.33
N ARG A 198 13.25 -13.57 12.78
CA ARG A 198 14.22 -13.50 13.89
C ARG A 198 13.52 -13.33 15.23
N GLY A 199 14.24 -13.52 16.34
CA GLY A 199 13.71 -13.27 17.70
C GLY A 199 13.03 -11.90 17.88
N SER A 200 13.43 -10.90 17.09
CA SER A 200 12.82 -9.55 17.02
C SER A 200 11.39 -9.50 16.48
N ALA A 201 10.89 -10.59 15.87
CA ALA A 201 9.56 -10.63 15.27
C ALA A 201 8.44 -10.51 16.29
N ALA A 202 8.59 -11.21 17.41
CA ALA A 202 7.67 -11.15 18.53
C ALA A 202 7.63 -9.74 19.11
N ASP A 203 8.78 -9.09 19.21
CA ASP A 203 8.89 -7.70 19.66
C ASP A 203 8.17 -6.78 18.68
N TYR A 204 8.44 -6.88 17.37
CA TYR A 204 7.79 -6.04 16.35
C TYR A 204 6.26 -6.21 16.32
N TYR A 205 5.78 -7.45 16.40
CA TYR A 205 4.35 -7.73 16.53
C TYR A 205 3.78 -7.15 17.84
N GLY A 206 4.49 -7.33 18.96
CA GLY A 206 4.13 -6.76 20.25
C GLY A 206 4.02 -5.23 20.18
N PHE A 207 4.92 -4.59 19.44
CA PHE A 207 4.92 -3.14 19.22
C PHE A 207 3.67 -2.72 18.46
N LEU A 208 3.39 -3.35 17.32
CA LEU A 208 2.18 -3.04 16.54
C LEU A 208 0.90 -3.35 17.33
N GLY A 209 0.93 -4.36 18.19
CA GLY A 209 -0.15 -4.65 19.12
C GLY A 209 -0.39 -3.55 20.14
N ALA A 210 0.68 -3.05 20.78
CA ALA A 210 0.62 -1.94 21.72
C ALA A 210 0.15 -0.64 21.04
N LEU A 211 0.67 -0.36 19.84
CA LEU A 211 0.24 0.74 19.00
C LEU A 211 -1.27 0.66 18.70
N ALA A 212 -1.73 -0.49 18.22
CA ALA A 212 -3.12 -0.68 17.83
C ALA A 212 -4.06 -0.58 19.04
N ALA A 213 -3.66 -1.12 20.19
CA ALA A 213 -4.40 -0.96 21.44
C ALA A 213 -4.52 0.52 21.83
N GLN A 214 -3.42 1.26 21.85
CA GLN A 214 -3.41 2.65 22.26
C GLN A 214 -4.22 3.55 21.32
N ARG A 215 -4.09 3.39 20.00
CA ARG A 215 -4.89 4.14 19.03
C ARG A 215 -6.37 3.80 19.10
N ARG A 216 -6.71 2.56 19.43
CA ARG A 216 -8.09 2.13 19.66
C ARG A 216 -8.68 2.76 20.92
N GLU A 217 -7.93 2.84 22.01
CA GLU A 217 -8.35 3.52 23.24
C GLU A 217 -8.62 5.01 23.02
N ARG A 218 -7.82 5.65 22.14
CA ARG A 218 -7.96 7.06 21.77
C ARG A 218 -8.95 7.31 20.64
N ALA A 219 -9.48 6.26 20.01
CA ALA A 219 -10.50 6.39 18.98
C ALA A 219 -11.76 7.03 19.58
N THR A 220 -12.38 7.94 18.83
CA THR A 220 -13.57 8.66 19.27
C THR A 220 -14.72 8.45 18.28
N ARG A 221 -15.93 8.90 18.64
CA ARG A 221 -17.06 8.91 17.69
C ARG A 221 -16.77 9.72 16.40
N SER A 222 -15.87 10.69 16.48
CA SER A 222 -15.46 11.55 15.36
C SER A 222 -14.20 11.08 14.65
N ARG A 223 -13.41 10.18 15.25
CA ARG A 223 -12.16 9.68 14.70
C ARG A 223 -12.10 8.16 14.78
N ALA A 224 -12.26 7.52 13.63
CA ALA A 224 -12.13 6.07 13.50
C ALA A 224 -10.66 5.63 13.56
N TYR A 225 -10.45 4.40 14.01
CA TYR A 225 -9.16 3.73 13.95
C TYR A 225 -9.32 2.38 13.23
N ALA A 226 -8.35 2.04 12.38
CA ALA A 226 -8.28 0.75 11.74
C ALA A 226 -6.83 0.28 11.57
N PHE A 227 -6.64 -1.03 11.56
CA PHE A 227 -5.37 -1.70 11.30
C PHE A 227 -5.60 -2.80 10.26
N ALA A 228 -4.70 -2.95 9.29
CA ALA A 228 -4.71 -4.09 8.38
C ALA A 228 -3.31 -4.43 7.86
N PRO A 229 -2.94 -5.73 7.77
CA PRO A 229 -1.78 -6.14 7.01
C PRO A 229 -1.97 -6.03 5.50
N VAL A 230 -0.88 -5.75 4.81
CA VAL A 230 -0.72 -5.87 3.36
C VAL A 230 0.44 -6.85 3.12
N LEU A 231 0.20 -7.94 2.39
CA LEU A 231 1.24 -8.89 2.00
C LEU A 231 1.59 -8.71 0.53
N LEU A 232 2.86 -8.50 0.23
CA LEU A 232 3.37 -8.43 -1.13
C LEU A 232 3.63 -9.84 -1.66
N CYS A 233 3.16 -10.09 -2.87
CA CYS A 233 3.42 -11.30 -3.63
C CYS A 233 4.17 -10.89 -4.91
N ASN A 234 5.45 -11.23 -4.99
CA ASN A 234 6.22 -11.07 -6.22
C ASN A 234 6.25 -12.42 -6.96
N PRO A 235 5.60 -12.55 -8.13
CA PRO A 235 5.54 -13.81 -8.86
C PRO A 235 6.93 -14.35 -9.21
N VAL A 236 7.90 -13.45 -9.43
CA VAL A 236 9.30 -13.80 -9.75
C VAL A 236 10.01 -14.49 -8.58
N ALA A 237 9.58 -14.22 -7.33
CA ALA A 237 10.21 -14.74 -6.12
C ALA A 237 9.47 -15.94 -5.49
N LEU A 238 8.44 -16.48 -6.17
CA LEU A 238 7.65 -17.61 -5.64
C LEU A 238 8.42 -18.93 -5.66
N GLY A 239 9.45 -19.06 -6.49
CA GLY A 239 10.24 -20.28 -6.61
C GLY A 239 9.48 -21.46 -7.22
N THR A 240 10.06 -22.66 -7.11
CA THR A 240 9.52 -23.89 -7.72
C THR A 240 8.62 -24.70 -6.79
N ARG A 241 8.70 -24.47 -5.47
CA ARG A 241 7.99 -25.26 -4.45
C ARG A 241 6.91 -24.42 -3.75
N PRO A 242 5.65 -24.90 -3.68
CA PRO A 242 4.56 -24.17 -3.03
C PRO A 242 4.84 -23.79 -1.56
N ARG A 243 5.54 -24.68 -0.83
CA ARG A 243 5.81 -24.52 0.62
C ARG A 243 7.16 -23.84 0.92
N GLY A 244 8.00 -23.63 -0.09
CA GLY A 244 9.36 -23.11 0.07
C GLY A 244 9.48 -21.60 -0.06
N SER A 245 8.47 -20.93 -0.61
CA SER A 245 8.54 -19.49 -0.89
C SER A 245 8.45 -18.64 0.38
N SER A 246 9.17 -17.52 0.39
CA SER A 246 9.06 -16.51 1.45
C SER A 246 7.63 -15.96 1.58
N TYR A 247 6.93 -15.84 0.46
CA TYR A 247 5.52 -15.46 0.41
C TYR A 247 4.64 -16.45 1.20
N THR A 248 4.75 -17.76 0.95
CA THR A 248 3.93 -18.76 1.64
C THR A 248 4.20 -18.76 3.14
N ARG A 249 5.45 -18.55 3.57
CA ARG A 249 5.77 -18.39 4.99
C ARG A 249 5.14 -17.12 5.58
N LEU A 250 5.24 -15.98 4.90
CA LEU A 250 4.68 -14.71 5.39
C LEU A 250 3.14 -14.74 5.39
N ARG A 251 2.54 -15.42 4.43
CA ARG A 251 1.08 -15.62 4.35
C ARG A 251 0.52 -16.30 5.59
N LYS A 252 1.26 -17.23 6.20
CA LYS A 252 0.84 -17.87 7.47
C LYS A 252 0.74 -16.88 8.64
N LEU A 253 1.43 -15.74 8.55
CA LEU A 253 1.41 -14.70 9.58
C LEU A 253 0.28 -13.68 9.36
N LEU A 254 -0.35 -13.66 8.19
CA LEU A 254 -1.46 -12.73 7.89
C LEU A 254 -2.57 -12.75 8.94
N PRO A 255 -3.08 -13.92 9.39
CA PRO A 255 -4.14 -13.95 10.40
C PRO A 255 -3.70 -13.31 11.73
N MET A 256 -2.43 -13.52 12.12
CA MET A 256 -1.86 -12.94 13.33
C MET A 256 -1.85 -11.40 13.24
N PHE A 257 -1.31 -10.82 12.17
CA PHE A 257 -1.33 -9.36 11.99
C PHE A 257 -2.75 -8.81 11.79
N ALA A 258 -3.61 -9.51 11.06
CA ALA A 258 -4.99 -9.08 10.84
C ALA A 258 -5.81 -9.06 12.14
N SER A 259 -5.45 -9.89 13.12
CA SER A 259 -6.05 -9.88 14.47
C SER A 259 -5.73 -8.64 15.30
N LEU A 260 -4.72 -7.85 14.90
CA LEU A 260 -4.50 -6.52 15.45
C LEU A 260 -5.60 -5.55 14.99
N GLY A 261 -6.25 -5.84 13.86
CA GLY A 261 -7.55 -5.26 13.52
C GLY A 261 -8.63 -5.71 14.51
N ASP A 262 -9.62 -4.86 14.77
CA ASP A 262 -10.69 -5.18 15.74
C ASP A 262 -11.67 -6.26 15.17
N ARG A 263 -12.97 -5.98 15.10
CA ARG A 263 -14.01 -7.01 14.91
C ARG A 263 -14.04 -7.68 13.53
N LEU A 264 -13.34 -7.14 12.54
CA LEU A 264 -13.33 -7.63 11.16
C LEU A 264 -11.90 -7.60 10.65
N PRO A 265 -11.11 -8.66 10.93
CA PRO A 265 -9.75 -8.77 10.41
C PRO A 265 -9.79 -8.69 8.89
N ARG A 266 -8.99 -7.78 8.33
CA ARG A 266 -8.89 -7.53 6.89
C ARG A 266 -7.44 -7.59 6.50
N ALA A 267 -7.17 -8.18 5.35
CA ALA A 267 -5.86 -8.16 4.74
C ALA A 267 -5.96 -7.81 3.26
N LEU A 268 -4.88 -7.25 2.73
CA LEU A 268 -4.68 -7.06 1.30
C LEU A 268 -3.51 -7.92 0.86
N VAL A 269 -3.66 -8.71 -0.20
CA VAL A 269 -2.54 -9.34 -0.89
C VAL A 269 -2.28 -8.54 -2.16
N ALA A 270 -1.13 -7.89 -2.23
CA ALA A 270 -0.71 -7.07 -3.35
C ALA A 270 0.23 -7.88 -4.26
N ILE A 271 -0.28 -8.35 -5.39
CA ILE A 271 0.48 -9.08 -6.41
C ILE A 271 1.12 -8.03 -7.33
N ASN A 272 2.43 -7.88 -7.19
CA ASN A 272 3.24 -6.99 -8.02
C ASN A 272 3.61 -7.70 -9.34
N ARG A 273 3.93 -6.93 -10.38
CA ARG A 273 4.38 -7.41 -11.70
C ARG A 273 3.36 -8.37 -12.31
N PHE A 274 2.08 -8.03 -12.19
CA PHE A 274 1.00 -8.92 -12.62
C PHE A 274 1.06 -9.23 -14.13
N SER A 275 1.56 -8.32 -14.97
CA SER A 275 1.82 -8.57 -16.40
C SER A 275 2.70 -9.80 -16.65
N VAL A 276 3.63 -10.11 -15.75
CA VAL A 276 4.49 -11.30 -15.82
C VAL A 276 3.68 -12.58 -15.60
N VAL A 277 2.61 -12.54 -14.81
CA VAL A 277 1.76 -13.70 -14.51
C VAL A 277 1.07 -14.21 -15.77
N ASP A 278 0.57 -13.31 -16.62
CA ASP A 278 -0.11 -13.67 -17.87
C ASP A 278 0.83 -14.39 -18.83
N TRP A 279 2.11 -14.00 -18.86
CA TRP A 279 3.16 -14.65 -19.67
C TRP A 279 3.63 -15.98 -19.09
N ILE A 280 3.72 -16.09 -17.77
CA ILE A 280 4.09 -17.36 -17.11
C ILE A 280 2.95 -18.37 -17.22
N CYS A 281 1.69 -17.92 -17.12
CA CYS A 281 0.52 -18.79 -16.98
C CYS A 281 -0.46 -18.73 -18.18
N PRO A 282 -0.02 -18.91 -19.44
CA PRO A 282 -0.97 -18.98 -20.55
C PRO A 282 -1.99 -20.10 -20.31
N PRO A 283 -3.22 -20.01 -20.85
CA PRO A 283 -4.28 -20.98 -20.55
C PRO A 283 -3.90 -22.45 -20.83
N GLU A 284 -3.16 -22.70 -21.91
CA GLU A 284 -2.79 -24.04 -22.40
C GLU A 284 -1.39 -24.49 -21.94
N SER A 285 -0.81 -23.79 -20.98
CA SER A 285 0.57 -23.97 -20.56
C SER A 285 0.72 -25.13 -19.57
N ASP A 286 1.78 -25.93 -19.68
CA ASP A 286 2.02 -27.03 -18.73
C ASP A 286 2.24 -26.46 -17.32
N ARG A 287 1.51 -26.99 -16.34
CA ARG A 287 1.51 -26.50 -14.96
C ARG A 287 2.81 -26.82 -14.24
N ASP A 288 3.45 -27.94 -14.56
CA ASP A 288 4.69 -28.37 -13.90
C ASP A 288 5.94 -27.76 -14.55
N GLU A 289 5.78 -27.06 -15.68
CA GLU A 289 6.88 -26.43 -16.40
C GLU A 289 7.57 -25.35 -15.55
N LEU A 290 8.91 -25.38 -15.58
CA LEU A 290 9.78 -24.44 -14.91
C LEU A 290 10.15 -23.31 -15.87
N VAL A 291 10.04 -22.07 -15.39
CA VAL A 291 10.31 -20.86 -16.15
C VAL A 291 11.36 -20.05 -15.41
N ALA A 292 12.50 -19.79 -16.06
CA ALA A 292 13.45 -18.78 -15.61
C ALA A 292 12.94 -17.39 -15.97
N ILE A 293 13.13 -16.43 -15.09
CA ILE A 293 12.73 -15.04 -15.30
C ILE A 293 13.97 -14.18 -15.07
N ALA A 294 14.37 -13.43 -16.09
CA ALA A 294 15.47 -12.47 -16.01
C ALA A 294 14.92 -11.05 -15.89
N PRO A 295 14.69 -10.54 -14.66
CA PRO A 295 14.27 -9.16 -14.47
C PRO A 295 15.45 -8.22 -14.77
N ARG A 296 15.26 -7.29 -15.70
CA ARG A 296 16.26 -6.28 -16.05
C ARG A 296 15.64 -4.88 -15.96
N PRO A 297 16.21 -3.95 -15.18
CA PRO A 297 15.83 -2.56 -15.31
C PRO A 297 16.22 -2.07 -16.71
N ARG A 298 15.37 -1.27 -17.35
CA ARG A 298 15.69 -0.62 -18.62
C ARG A 298 16.88 0.32 -18.42
N ALA A 299 17.83 0.29 -19.35
CA ALA A 299 19.01 1.13 -19.26
C ALA A 299 18.62 2.62 -19.43
N PRO A 300 19.24 3.56 -18.69
CA PRO A 300 19.00 4.99 -18.88
C PRO A 300 19.27 5.48 -20.30
N ASP A 301 20.27 4.89 -20.97
CA ASP A 301 20.68 5.28 -22.31
C ASP A 301 19.63 4.90 -23.38
N GLU A 302 18.94 3.76 -23.19
CA GLU A 302 17.80 3.35 -24.04
C GLU A 302 16.60 4.29 -23.89
N LEU A 303 16.43 4.93 -22.72
CA LEU A 303 15.39 5.94 -22.49
C LEU A 303 15.73 7.29 -23.13
N ALA A 304 17.01 7.63 -23.22
CA ALA A 304 17.48 8.87 -23.85
C ALA A 304 17.30 8.85 -25.38
N GLU A 305 17.46 7.69 -26.02
CA GLU A 305 17.26 7.54 -27.47
C GLU A 305 15.77 7.61 -27.91
N ALA A 306 14.83 7.47 -26.97
CA ALA A 306 13.38 7.49 -27.26
C ALA A 306 12.74 8.90 -27.21
N GLY A 307 13.49 9.96 -26.85
CA GLY A 307 12.99 11.33 -26.74
C GLY A 307 13.87 12.35 -27.47
N PRO A 308 13.34 13.22 -28.34
CA PRO A 308 14.16 14.06 -29.22
C PRO A 308 14.91 15.25 -28.56
N ASP A 309 14.80 15.50 -27.24
CA ASP A 309 15.31 16.77 -26.65
C ASP A 309 16.04 16.65 -25.28
N ALA A 310 16.54 15.48 -24.88
CA ALA A 310 17.20 15.32 -23.56
C ALA A 310 18.74 15.36 -23.63
N GLU A 311 19.31 16.47 -24.11
CA GLU A 311 20.73 16.79 -23.86
C GLU A 311 20.89 17.38 -22.45
N THR A 312 21.24 16.56 -21.46
CA THR A 312 21.98 17.04 -20.28
C THR A 312 22.78 15.91 -19.67
N GLY A 313 24.09 15.92 -19.97
CA GLY A 313 25.03 14.90 -19.55
C GLY A 313 25.27 14.89 -18.03
N ALA A 314 25.09 13.72 -17.44
CA ALA A 314 25.78 13.28 -16.24
C ALA A 314 26.04 11.78 -16.39
N ALA A 315 27.29 11.40 -16.65
CA ALA A 315 27.69 9.99 -16.73
C ALA A 315 27.50 9.31 -15.36
N PRO A 316 26.99 8.07 -15.31
CA PRO A 316 26.91 7.33 -14.06
C PRO A 316 28.32 6.97 -13.59
N GLY A 317 28.61 7.29 -12.32
CA GLY A 317 29.84 6.89 -11.66
C GLY A 317 29.94 5.37 -11.58
N THR A 318 30.85 4.80 -12.36
CA THR A 318 31.33 3.43 -12.24
C THR A 318 31.89 3.23 -10.82
N GLY A 319 31.26 2.35 -10.06
CA GLY A 319 31.69 1.98 -8.72
C GLY A 319 33.06 1.32 -8.74
N ALA A 320 33.95 1.87 -7.92
CA ALA A 320 35.12 1.30 -7.27
C ALA A 320 35.72 0.00 -7.85
N ASP A 321 36.91 0.20 -8.42
CA ASP A 321 37.95 -0.79 -8.65
C ASP A 321 38.41 -1.41 -7.31
N VAL A 322 37.98 -2.64 -7.02
CA VAL A 322 38.41 -3.43 -5.86
C VAL A 322 39.27 -4.58 -6.38
N THR A 323 40.59 -4.35 -6.43
CA THR A 323 41.60 -5.36 -6.76
C THR A 323 42.09 -6.01 -5.46
N GLY A 324 41.37 -7.03 -5.00
CA GLY A 324 41.76 -7.91 -3.88
C GLY A 324 41.79 -9.37 -4.32
N GLU A 325 42.96 -10.00 -4.20
CA GLU A 325 43.33 -11.30 -4.79
C GLU A 325 42.86 -12.52 -3.96
N ASP A 326 41.67 -12.41 -3.35
CA ASP A 326 40.92 -13.53 -2.74
C ASP A 326 39.60 -13.65 -3.51
N ALA A 327 39.51 -14.65 -4.41
CA ALA A 327 38.39 -14.78 -5.34
C ALA A 327 37.04 -14.71 -4.59
N PRO A 328 36.21 -13.68 -4.83
CA PRO A 328 34.96 -13.50 -4.10
C PRO A 328 34.03 -14.67 -4.45
N ILE A 329 33.41 -15.27 -3.44
CA ILE A 329 32.18 -16.03 -3.63
C ILE A 329 31.28 -15.13 -4.46
N ASP A 330 30.93 -15.62 -5.64
CA ASP A 330 30.16 -14.91 -6.63
C ASP A 330 28.84 -14.44 -6.00
N ALA A 331 28.84 -13.20 -5.50
CA ALA A 331 27.78 -12.64 -4.65
C ALA A 331 26.51 -12.31 -5.44
N ARG A 332 26.44 -12.78 -6.69
CA ARG A 332 25.31 -12.60 -7.58
C ARG A 332 24.13 -13.42 -7.10
N GLU A 333 22.96 -12.81 -7.19
CA GLU A 333 21.72 -13.53 -6.97
C GLU A 333 21.56 -14.61 -8.06
N ARG A 334 21.01 -15.77 -7.69
CA ARG A 334 20.70 -16.83 -8.66
C ARG A 334 19.56 -16.39 -9.56
N LEU A 335 19.62 -16.75 -10.84
CA LEU A 335 18.54 -16.48 -11.78
C LEU A 335 17.22 -17.08 -11.23
N PRO A 336 16.18 -16.27 -11.01
CA PRO A 336 14.92 -16.76 -10.47
C PRO A 336 14.27 -17.80 -11.38
N VAL A 337 13.90 -18.95 -10.81
CA VAL A 337 13.14 -20.00 -11.48
C VAL A 337 11.85 -20.24 -10.72
N VAL A 338 10.74 -20.26 -11.46
CA VAL A 338 9.40 -20.48 -10.90
C VAL A 338 8.72 -21.64 -11.57
N ARG A 339 7.86 -22.33 -10.82
CA ARG A 339 6.94 -23.32 -11.38
C ARG A 339 5.60 -22.66 -11.71
N ARG A 340 5.07 -22.90 -12.91
CA ARG A 340 3.82 -22.27 -13.37
C ARG A 340 2.63 -22.53 -12.43
N ASP A 341 2.47 -23.75 -11.93
CA ASP A 341 1.39 -24.09 -10.99
C ASP A 341 1.45 -23.26 -9.71
N VAL A 342 2.67 -22.99 -9.20
CA VAL A 342 2.87 -22.16 -8.01
C VAL A 342 2.47 -20.71 -8.26
N VAL A 343 2.88 -20.15 -9.41
CA VAL A 343 2.50 -18.78 -9.80
C VAL A 343 0.99 -18.69 -10.05
N ARG A 344 0.41 -19.65 -10.76
CA ARG A 344 -1.04 -19.72 -11.02
C ARG A 344 -1.84 -19.75 -9.72
N ALA A 345 -1.51 -20.66 -8.81
CA ALA A 345 -2.23 -20.84 -7.56
C ALA A 345 -2.16 -19.62 -6.62
N HIS A 346 -1.05 -18.87 -6.63
CA HIS A 346 -0.85 -17.73 -5.73
C HIS A 346 -1.18 -16.36 -6.34
N CYS A 347 -1.23 -16.26 -7.67
CA CYS A 347 -1.45 -14.99 -8.37
C CYS A 347 -2.72 -15.00 -9.23
N LEU A 348 -2.84 -15.96 -10.16
CA LEU A 348 -3.91 -15.96 -11.16
C LEU A 348 -5.24 -16.40 -10.54
N ASP A 349 -5.25 -17.57 -9.90
CA ASP A 349 -6.43 -18.20 -9.29
C ASP A 349 -6.82 -17.56 -7.95
N ALA A 350 -6.06 -16.55 -7.51
CA ALA A 350 -6.25 -15.90 -6.23
C ALA A 350 -7.43 -14.92 -6.25
N GLU A 351 -8.53 -15.24 -5.57
CA GLU A 351 -9.74 -14.41 -5.56
C GLU A 351 -10.04 -13.80 -4.19
N ASP A 352 -10.71 -12.64 -4.20
CA ASP A 352 -11.28 -12.04 -2.99
C ASP A 352 -12.15 -13.06 -2.25
N GLY A 353 -12.01 -13.11 -0.93
CA GLY A 353 -12.67 -14.16 -0.17
C GLY A 353 -12.45 -14.06 1.33
N ARG A 354 -12.66 -15.19 2.02
CA ARG A 354 -12.41 -15.33 3.45
C ARG A 354 -11.40 -16.44 3.69
N ASP A 355 -10.45 -16.17 4.57
CA ASP A 355 -9.50 -17.14 5.09
C ASP A 355 -9.68 -17.18 6.62
N GLY A 356 -10.42 -18.20 7.08
CA GLY A 356 -10.95 -18.23 8.44
C GLY A 356 -11.89 -17.05 8.72
N GLU A 357 -11.57 -16.26 9.75
CA GLU A 357 -12.33 -15.06 10.12
C GLU A 357 -11.95 -13.82 9.29
N MET A 358 -10.80 -13.86 8.61
CA MET A 358 -10.20 -12.73 7.89
C MET A 358 -10.80 -12.55 6.50
N ASP A 359 -11.22 -11.33 6.18
CA ASP A 359 -11.57 -10.92 4.82
C ASP A 359 -10.28 -10.61 4.05
N LEU A 360 -10.06 -11.30 2.92
CA LEU A 360 -8.94 -11.08 2.01
C LEU A 360 -9.41 -10.36 0.75
N SER A 361 -8.65 -9.33 0.37
CA SER A 361 -8.74 -8.73 -0.96
C SER A 361 -7.41 -8.90 -1.70
N TYR A 362 -7.48 -9.03 -3.03
CA TYR A 362 -6.31 -9.13 -3.90
C TYR A 362 -6.19 -7.90 -4.78
N LEU A 363 -5.04 -7.23 -4.69
CA LEU A 363 -4.65 -6.14 -5.56
C LEU A 363 -3.65 -6.65 -6.59
N ARG A 364 -4.02 -6.63 -7.86
CA ARG A 364 -3.12 -6.97 -8.98
C ARG A 364 -2.63 -5.67 -9.59
N TYR A 365 -1.32 -5.49 -9.69
CA TYR A 365 -0.74 -4.28 -10.28
C TYR A 365 0.66 -4.54 -10.84
N ASP A 366 1.13 -3.64 -11.70
CA ASP A 366 2.51 -3.61 -12.17
C ASP A 366 3.24 -2.44 -11.52
N ALA A 367 4.36 -2.71 -10.84
CA ALA A 367 5.16 -1.64 -10.26
C ALA A 367 5.99 -0.86 -11.30
N GLY A 368 6.31 -1.47 -12.45
CA GLY A 368 7.02 -0.83 -13.54
C GLY A 368 6.08 0.03 -14.39
N MET A 369 6.52 1.21 -14.83
CA MET A 369 5.70 2.09 -15.69
C MET A 369 5.61 1.57 -17.12
N GLN A 370 6.68 0.90 -17.58
CA GLN A 370 6.75 0.23 -18.87
C GLN A 370 7.38 -1.12 -18.65
N CYS A 371 6.74 -2.16 -19.17
CA CYS A 371 7.20 -3.53 -19.06
C CYS A 371 7.22 -4.14 -20.45
N GLU A 372 8.38 -4.68 -20.82
CA GLU A 372 8.56 -5.48 -22.02
C GLU A 372 8.89 -6.90 -21.62
N LEU A 373 8.14 -7.83 -22.19
CA LEU A 373 8.25 -9.25 -21.92
C LEU A 373 8.53 -9.95 -23.24
N SER A 374 9.61 -10.72 -23.26
CA SER A 374 9.89 -11.65 -24.35
C SER A 374 10.21 -13.02 -23.78
N GLU A 375 9.71 -14.05 -24.46
CA GLU A 375 9.90 -15.44 -24.07
C GLU A 375 10.72 -16.17 -25.12
N ARG A 376 11.67 -17.00 -24.67
CA ARG A 376 12.42 -17.92 -25.51
C ARG A 376 12.56 -19.29 -24.86
N ALA A 377 12.78 -20.30 -25.70
CA ALA A 377 13.13 -21.63 -25.21
C ALA A 377 14.45 -21.57 -24.45
N TRP A 378 14.52 -22.26 -23.31
CA TRP A 378 15.78 -22.43 -22.60
C TRP A 378 16.66 -23.42 -23.36
N SER A 379 17.92 -23.06 -23.59
CA SER A 379 18.91 -23.90 -24.26
C SER A 379 19.88 -24.50 -23.25
N SER A 380 20.61 -23.65 -22.54
CA SER A 380 21.47 -24.00 -21.40
C SER A 380 21.94 -22.70 -20.72
N TRP A 381 22.49 -22.81 -19.52
CA TRP A 381 23.12 -21.67 -18.85
C TRP A 381 24.22 -21.05 -19.71
N ASP A 382 25.11 -21.87 -20.29
CA ASP A 382 26.26 -21.40 -21.08
C ASP A 382 25.87 -20.74 -22.40
N ALA A 383 24.65 -20.98 -22.89
CA ALA A 383 24.11 -20.39 -24.11
C ALA A 383 23.35 -19.08 -23.88
N LEU A 384 23.24 -18.62 -22.63
CA LEU A 384 22.69 -17.31 -22.31
C LEU A 384 23.65 -16.18 -22.67
N ASP A 385 23.06 -15.02 -22.96
CA ASP A 385 23.81 -13.80 -23.28
C ASP A 385 24.77 -13.43 -22.14
N ASP A 386 25.96 -12.92 -22.50
CA ASP A 386 27.02 -12.59 -21.55
C ASP A 386 26.54 -11.61 -20.48
N ASP A 387 25.67 -10.67 -20.83
CA ASP A 387 25.09 -9.69 -19.89
C ASP A 387 24.24 -10.36 -18.81
N LEU A 388 23.42 -11.35 -19.18
CA LEU A 388 22.62 -12.12 -18.23
C LEU A 388 23.52 -12.98 -17.35
N ARG A 389 24.50 -13.66 -17.97
CA ARG A 389 25.50 -14.47 -17.26
C ARG A 389 26.47 -13.64 -16.45
N ALA A 390 26.58 -12.32 -16.66
CA ALA A 390 27.33 -11.39 -15.84
C ALA A 390 26.49 -10.88 -14.66
N THR A 391 25.18 -10.72 -14.85
CA THR A 391 24.26 -10.22 -13.83
C THR A 391 23.86 -11.29 -12.82
N TRP A 392 23.56 -12.51 -13.28
CA TRP A 392 22.99 -13.57 -12.48
C TRP A 392 23.97 -14.73 -12.28
N ALA A 393 23.85 -15.42 -11.16
CA ALA A 393 24.42 -16.74 -10.98
C ALA A 393 23.50 -17.82 -11.60
N PRO A 394 24.03 -19.02 -11.91
CA PRO A 394 23.23 -20.13 -12.43
C PRO A 394 22.02 -20.44 -11.53
N PRO A 395 20.88 -20.89 -12.11
CA PRO A 395 19.73 -21.29 -11.33
C PRO A 395 20.07 -22.47 -10.39
N ALA A 396 19.40 -22.51 -9.23
CA ALA A 396 19.60 -23.55 -8.22
C ALA A 396 18.89 -24.87 -8.53
N GLU A 397 17.83 -24.77 -9.32
CA GLU A 397 16.82 -25.81 -9.51
C GLU A 397 17.08 -26.55 -10.82
N ASP A 398 16.23 -27.52 -11.13
CA ASP A 398 16.26 -28.22 -12.42
C ASP A 398 16.24 -27.23 -13.60
N GLU A 399 16.81 -27.66 -14.73
CA GLU A 399 16.89 -26.83 -15.92
C GLU A 399 15.49 -26.36 -16.35
N PRO A 400 15.25 -25.03 -16.40
CA PRO A 400 13.96 -24.50 -16.80
C PRO A 400 13.73 -24.80 -18.29
N ALA A 401 12.46 -24.89 -18.71
CA ALA A 401 12.13 -25.10 -20.12
C ALA A 401 12.11 -23.78 -20.91
N ARG A 402 11.91 -22.66 -20.21
CA ARG A 402 11.73 -21.32 -20.79
C ARG A 402 12.54 -20.29 -20.04
N LEU A 403 12.94 -19.25 -20.77
CA LEU A 403 13.43 -17.99 -20.23
C LEU A 403 12.48 -16.87 -20.63
N VAL A 404 12.04 -16.10 -19.64
CA VAL A 404 11.30 -14.85 -19.82
C VAL A 404 12.23 -13.69 -19.49
N ASP A 405 12.57 -12.89 -20.50
CA ASP A 405 13.27 -11.62 -20.33
C ASP A 405 12.23 -10.56 -19.93
N TYR A 406 12.32 -10.07 -18.69
CA TYR A 406 11.40 -9.07 -18.14
C TYR A 406 12.12 -7.73 -17.99
N VAL A 407 12.02 -6.90 -19.02
CA VAL A 407 12.61 -5.55 -19.02
C VAL A 407 11.59 -4.58 -18.44
N TYR A 408 11.97 -3.83 -17.41
CA TYR A 408 11.06 -2.91 -16.73
C TYR A 408 11.68 -1.55 -16.49
N GLU A 409 10.87 -0.51 -16.62
CA GLU A 409 11.23 0.83 -16.18
C GLU A 409 10.80 1.01 -14.71
N ASP A 410 11.80 1.10 -13.82
CA ASP A 410 11.59 1.47 -12.42
C ASP A 410 11.14 2.93 -12.38
N GLY A 411 9.88 3.15 -12.02
CA GLY A 411 9.32 4.48 -11.94
C GLY A 411 8.24 4.55 -10.86
N PRO A 412 8.11 5.69 -10.18
CA PRO A 412 7.08 5.86 -9.17
C PRO A 412 5.72 6.04 -9.85
N GLY A 413 5.08 4.93 -10.23
CA GLY A 413 3.73 4.97 -10.79
C GLY A 413 2.66 5.30 -9.72
N ALA A 414 1.42 5.36 -10.18
CA ALA A 414 0.25 5.21 -9.33
C ALA A 414 -0.47 3.92 -9.73
N PHE A 415 -1.29 3.37 -8.85
CA PHE A 415 -2.24 2.35 -9.27
C PHE A 415 -3.22 2.96 -10.27
N GLU A 416 -3.49 2.21 -11.34
CA GLU A 416 -4.41 2.58 -12.41
C GLU A 416 -5.48 1.49 -12.58
N GLY A 417 -6.54 1.82 -13.32
CA GLY A 417 -7.60 0.86 -13.68
C GLY A 417 -8.21 0.11 -12.49
N GLU A 418 -8.24 -1.21 -12.58
CA GLU A 418 -8.77 -2.09 -11.54
C GLU A 418 -7.98 -2.00 -10.24
N ALA A 419 -6.65 -1.90 -10.32
CA ALA A 419 -5.78 -1.81 -9.14
C ALA A 419 -6.15 -0.59 -8.28
N GLN A 420 -6.33 0.56 -8.93
CA GLN A 420 -6.78 1.78 -8.26
C GLN A 420 -8.13 1.57 -7.58
N HIS A 421 -9.09 0.99 -8.30
CA HIS A 421 -10.44 0.78 -7.79
C HIS A 421 -10.45 -0.15 -6.57
N VAL A 422 -9.74 -1.27 -6.64
CA VAL A 422 -9.62 -2.25 -5.55
C VAL A 422 -8.96 -1.60 -4.34
N PHE A 423 -7.84 -0.92 -4.53
CA PHE A 423 -7.10 -0.29 -3.43
C PHE A 423 -7.93 0.80 -2.73
N LEU A 424 -8.51 1.73 -3.49
CA LEU A 424 -9.34 2.81 -2.93
C LEU A 424 -10.60 2.28 -2.27
N GLY A 425 -11.25 1.28 -2.88
CA GLY A 425 -12.41 0.60 -2.32
C GLY A 425 -12.07 -0.09 -1.00
N TRP A 426 -10.98 -0.87 -0.97
CA TRP A 426 -10.49 -1.55 0.22
C TRP A 426 -10.15 -0.57 1.35
N LEU A 427 -9.38 0.48 1.06
CA LEU A 427 -9.00 1.50 2.03
C LEU A 427 -10.22 2.26 2.57
N ALA A 428 -11.17 2.63 1.70
CA ALA A 428 -12.42 3.26 2.11
C ALA A 428 -13.23 2.36 3.06
N ARG A 429 -13.27 1.04 2.80
CA ARG A 429 -13.91 0.07 3.68
C ARG A 429 -13.22 -0.01 5.04
N LEU A 430 -11.89 0.09 5.06
CA LEU A 430 -11.07 0.04 6.26
C LEU A 430 -11.24 1.31 7.12
N ALA A 431 -11.06 2.49 6.53
CA ALA A 431 -11.13 3.78 7.22
C ALA A 431 -12.54 4.11 7.77
N PHE A 432 -13.58 3.55 7.15
CA PHE A 432 -14.96 3.96 7.39
C PHE A 432 -15.91 2.81 7.64
N HIS A 433 -15.40 1.67 8.08
CA HIS A 433 -16.28 0.63 8.60
C HIS A 433 -17.15 1.25 9.70
N PRO A 434 -18.49 1.02 9.71
CA PRO A 434 -19.31 1.50 10.82
C PRO A 434 -18.68 1.02 12.11
N LEU A 435 -18.19 1.99 12.90
CA LEU A 435 -17.83 1.79 14.28
C LEU A 435 -19.13 1.40 14.96
N SER A 436 -19.43 0.11 15.02
CA SER A 436 -20.42 -0.40 15.94
C SER A 436 -19.85 -0.15 17.33
N TYR A 437 -20.01 1.08 17.82
CA TYR A 437 -19.79 1.48 19.19
C TYR A 437 -20.83 0.76 20.03
N GLY A 438 -20.55 -0.51 20.29
CA GLY A 438 -21.29 -1.39 21.18
C GLY A 438 -20.27 -1.98 22.12
N GLY A 439 -20.03 -1.28 23.22
CA GLY A 439 -19.28 -1.79 24.34
C GLY A 439 -19.91 -3.08 24.85
N ALA A 440 -19.11 -4.13 24.90
CA ALA A 440 -19.09 -5.13 25.94
C ALA A 440 -17.66 -5.66 25.87
N GLY A 441 -16.89 -5.46 26.94
CA GLY A 441 -15.46 -5.72 26.98
C GLY A 441 -15.14 -7.12 26.47
N ARG A 442 -14.55 -7.20 25.28
CA ARG A 442 -13.73 -8.36 24.96
C ARG A 442 -12.45 -8.10 25.74
N ALA A 443 -12.19 -8.93 26.75
CA ALA A 443 -10.90 -8.92 27.43
C ALA A 443 -9.80 -8.95 26.34
N PRO A 444 -8.69 -8.22 26.50
CA PRO A 444 -7.56 -8.34 25.59
C PRO A 444 -7.33 -9.83 25.38
N VAL A 445 -7.31 -10.27 24.12
CA VAL A 445 -6.85 -11.62 23.80
C VAL A 445 -5.43 -11.64 24.35
N GLN A 446 -5.24 -12.25 25.52
CA GLN A 446 -3.91 -12.58 25.98
C GLN A 446 -3.34 -13.38 24.83
N ALA A 447 -2.32 -12.84 24.17
CA ALA A 447 -1.52 -13.63 23.26
C ALA A 447 -1.15 -14.86 24.08
N GLY A 448 -1.74 -16.01 23.72
CA GLY A 448 -1.25 -17.28 24.24
C GLY A 448 0.26 -17.28 23.99
N PRO A 449 1.06 -17.94 24.85
CA PRO A 449 2.49 -18.08 24.60
C PRO A 449 2.64 -18.44 23.13
N ALA A 450 3.34 -17.58 22.37
CA ALA A 450 3.42 -17.66 20.91
C ALA A 450 3.51 -19.13 20.58
N ALA A 451 2.43 -19.69 20.00
CA ALA A 451 2.32 -21.12 19.78
C ALA A 451 3.65 -21.50 19.18
N GLU A 452 4.42 -22.31 19.92
CA GLU A 452 5.82 -22.62 19.64
C GLU A 452 5.88 -22.76 18.13
N LEU A 453 6.38 -21.70 17.47
CA LEU A 453 6.50 -21.67 16.04
C LEU A 453 7.60 -22.69 15.91
N ASP A 454 7.21 -23.97 15.80
CA ASP A 454 8.09 -25.13 15.63
C ASP A 454 9.18 -24.56 14.80
N ALA A 455 10.35 -24.35 15.44
CA ALA A 455 11.41 -23.58 14.85
C ALA A 455 11.53 -24.20 13.47
N VAL A 456 11.04 -23.48 12.45
CA VAL A 456 11.14 -23.95 11.09
C VAL A 456 12.59 -23.72 10.91
N SER A 457 13.39 -24.70 11.34
CA SER A 457 14.82 -24.71 11.27
C SER A 457 15.02 -24.30 9.84
N GLU A 458 15.69 -23.15 9.67
CA GLU A 458 16.19 -22.81 8.36
C GLU A 458 16.79 -24.12 7.84
N PRO A 459 16.37 -24.63 6.66
CA PRO A 459 17.21 -25.63 6.03
C PRO A 459 18.60 -25.00 6.02
N ASP A 460 19.55 -25.64 6.72
CA ASP A 460 20.92 -25.19 6.89
C ASP A 460 21.49 -24.86 5.49
N PHE A 461 21.35 -23.61 5.07
CA PHE A 461 21.91 -23.13 3.81
C PHE A 461 23.43 -22.89 3.96
N ALA A 462 23.98 -23.14 5.14
CA ALA A 462 25.40 -23.07 5.45
C ALA A 462 26.15 -24.42 5.33
N GLY A 463 25.50 -25.52 4.91
CA GLY A 463 26.10 -26.87 5.00
C GLY A 463 26.08 -27.77 3.76
N ALA A 464 25.59 -27.32 2.60
CA ALA A 464 25.37 -28.20 1.44
C ALA A 464 26.57 -28.32 0.47
N ASP A 465 27.81 -28.02 0.90
CA ASP A 465 28.99 -28.00 0.00
C ASP A 465 30.09 -29.04 0.28
N GLU A 466 29.94 -29.95 1.26
CA GLU A 466 30.97 -30.96 1.50
C GLU A 466 30.42 -32.35 1.86
N ARG A 467 29.79 -33.08 0.91
CA ARG A 467 29.86 -34.55 0.91
C ARG A 467 29.30 -35.26 -0.32
N TRP A 468 29.90 -35.05 -1.49
CA TRP A 468 29.84 -36.06 -2.56
C TRP A 468 31.22 -36.33 -3.14
N THR A 469 32.07 -36.98 -2.34
CA THR A 469 33.15 -37.82 -2.86
C THR A 469 33.24 -39.14 -2.09
N ARG A 470 32.92 -40.23 -2.81
CA ARG A 470 33.67 -41.50 -2.84
C ARG A 470 33.74 -42.36 -1.55
N GLY A 471 33.09 -43.53 -1.62
CA GLY A 471 33.78 -44.80 -1.36
C GLY A 471 33.40 -45.58 -0.10
N SER A 472 32.78 -46.73 -0.34
CA SER A 472 32.72 -47.97 0.44
C SER A 472 33.70 -48.14 1.62
N ARG A 473 33.18 -48.52 2.80
CA ARG A 473 33.59 -49.73 3.54
C ARG A 473 32.73 -50.00 4.78
N GLU A 474 32.53 -51.29 5.01
CA GLU A 474 31.88 -51.93 6.16
C GLU A 474 32.53 -51.56 7.49
N HIS A 475 31.73 -51.46 8.57
CA HIS A 475 31.98 -52.17 9.83
C HIS A 475 30.81 -52.09 10.82
N GLU A 476 30.65 -53.22 11.53
CA GLU A 476 29.68 -53.55 12.58
C GLU A 476 29.95 -52.87 13.94
N PHE A 477 29.03 -53.13 14.88
CA PHE A 477 29.01 -52.86 16.34
C PHE A 477 28.69 -51.42 16.75
N GLY A 478 27.89 -51.14 17.79
CA GLY A 478 27.23 -51.94 18.83
C GLY A 478 26.67 -50.98 19.90
N ASP A 479 25.76 -51.48 20.72
CA ASP A 479 25.01 -50.79 21.79
C ASP A 479 25.82 -49.85 22.70
N ALA A 480 25.20 -48.75 23.16
CA ALA A 480 25.28 -48.28 24.55
C ALA A 480 24.26 -47.16 24.86
N PHE A 481 23.43 -47.43 25.87
CA PHE A 481 22.59 -46.48 26.61
C PHE A 481 23.42 -45.39 27.30
N GLY A 482 22.84 -44.20 27.46
CA GLY A 482 23.35 -43.14 28.33
C GLY A 482 22.25 -42.16 28.74
N ASP A 483 21.92 -42.18 30.03
CA ASP A 483 21.00 -41.31 30.77
C ASP A 483 21.43 -39.83 30.84
N GLU A 484 20.46 -38.97 31.22
CA GLU A 484 20.55 -37.68 31.97
C GLU A 484 19.87 -36.44 31.30
N PRO A 485 19.46 -35.38 32.05
CA PRO A 485 18.08 -35.24 32.53
C PRO A 485 17.42 -33.89 32.14
N GLY A 486 16.10 -33.78 32.37
CA GLY A 486 15.28 -32.62 32.00
C GLY A 486 15.48 -31.35 32.86
N PRO A 487 15.09 -30.16 32.34
CA PRO A 487 15.28 -28.88 33.02
C PRO A 487 14.18 -28.52 34.02
N ARG A 488 14.61 -27.82 35.07
CA ARG A 488 13.85 -27.36 36.24
C ARG A 488 13.00 -26.12 35.94
N ALA A 489 11.78 -26.16 36.47
CA ALA A 489 10.84 -25.04 36.58
C ALA A 489 11.39 -23.90 37.47
N TRP A 490 11.17 -22.65 37.05
CA TRP A 490 11.36 -21.45 37.88
C TRP A 490 10.00 -20.85 38.25
N GLY A 491 9.83 -20.63 39.55
CA GLY A 491 8.59 -20.27 40.19
C GLY A 491 8.28 -18.78 40.21
N ARG A 492 6.98 -18.52 40.39
CA ARG A 492 6.35 -17.25 40.72
C ARG A 492 6.84 -16.75 42.08
N ASN A 493 7.00 -15.45 42.23
CA ASN A 493 6.66 -14.76 43.48
C ASN A 493 6.07 -13.39 43.19
N ALA A 494 4.87 -13.19 43.72
CA ALA A 494 4.19 -11.91 43.86
C ALA A 494 4.64 -11.24 45.16
N LEU A 495 4.67 -9.91 45.21
CA LEU A 495 4.40 -9.13 46.42
C LEU A 495 4.01 -7.70 46.07
N ALA A 496 3.02 -7.20 46.81
CA ALA A 496 2.32 -5.94 46.70
C ALA A 496 3.09 -4.79 47.44
N PRO A 497 2.60 -3.53 47.41
CA PRO A 497 3.41 -2.33 47.57
C PRO A 497 3.51 -1.82 49.02
N ALA A 498 4.55 -1.05 49.30
CA ALA A 498 4.66 -0.23 50.50
C ALA A 498 4.86 1.25 50.11
N ALA A 499 4.12 2.10 50.81
CA ALA A 499 4.18 3.55 50.75
C ALA A 499 5.33 4.11 51.59
N GLY A 500 5.80 5.33 51.28
CA GLY A 500 6.43 6.21 52.26
C GLY A 500 7.54 7.14 51.76
N ALA A 501 7.20 8.45 51.76
CA ALA A 501 8.00 9.60 52.20
C ALA A 501 9.19 10.15 51.38
N ASP A 502 8.96 11.35 50.85
CA ASP A 502 9.74 12.60 50.91
C ASP A 502 11.19 12.55 51.41
N ALA A 503 12.11 13.12 50.61
CA ALA A 503 13.18 14.01 51.05
C ALA A 503 13.77 14.80 49.86
N ASP A 504 13.78 16.13 50.02
CA ASP A 504 14.48 17.11 49.19
C ASP A 504 16.00 16.90 49.20
N ALA A 505 16.66 17.14 48.06
CA ALA A 505 18.03 17.67 48.02
C ALA A 505 18.38 18.18 46.62
N ASP A 506 18.76 19.46 46.57
CA ASP A 506 19.30 20.20 45.44
C ASP A 506 20.55 19.57 44.83
N ALA A 507 20.71 19.70 43.51
CA ALA A 507 22.03 19.87 42.88
C ALA A 507 21.88 20.43 41.46
N ASP A 508 22.28 21.69 41.31
CA ASP A 508 22.58 22.37 40.06
C ASP A 508 23.70 21.65 39.29
N ALA A 509 23.56 21.51 37.97
CA ALA A 509 24.67 21.29 37.05
C ALA A 509 24.34 21.85 35.67
N GLU A 510 24.76 23.09 35.51
CA GLU A 510 25.02 23.86 34.31
C GLU A 510 25.95 23.09 33.36
N ILE A 511 25.58 22.92 32.08
CA ILE A 511 26.53 22.56 31.01
C ILE A 511 26.28 23.45 29.80
N ASP A 512 27.36 24.14 29.44
CA ASP A 512 27.51 25.19 28.44
C ASP A 512 27.24 24.78 27.00
N ALA A 513 26.65 25.73 26.27
CA ALA A 513 26.58 25.77 24.83
C ALA A 513 27.89 26.30 24.24
N ASN A 514 28.56 25.48 23.42
CA ASN A 514 29.76 25.89 22.70
C ASN A 514 29.39 26.45 21.31
N SER A 515 29.38 27.77 21.20
CA SER A 515 29.27 28.52 19.94
C SER A 515 30.66 28.88 19.41
N ASN A 516 31.05 28.29 18.28
CA ASN A 516 32.27 28.67 17.56
C ASN A 516 31.94 29.77 16.54
N ALA A 517 32.36 31.00 16.84
CA ALA A 517 32.47 32.11 15.90
C ALA A 517 33.96 32.34 15.59
N GLY A 518 34.29 32.47 14.30
CA GLY A 518 35.60 32.90 13.82
C GLY A 518 35.43 33.96 12.71
N PRO A 519 36.43 34.84 12.49
CA PRO A 519 36.17 36.25 12.24
C PRO A 519 36.51 36.78 10.83
N ASN A 520 35.86 37.92 10.53
CA ASN A 520 36.17 39.06 9.65
C ASN A 520 37.26 38.98 8.56
N ALA A 521 36.89 39.45 7.36
CA ALA A 521 37.73 40.32 6.54
C ALA A 521 36.88 41.31 5.71
N ASP A 522 37.35 42.56 5.70
CA ASP A 522 36.77 43.78 5.12
C ASP A 522 36.81 43.88 3.59
N ALA A 523 35.85 44.61 3.02
CA ALA A 523 35.93 45.58 1.90
C ALA A 523 34.47 45.98 1.57
N GLY A 524 34.00 47.23 1.60
CA GLY A 524 34.59 48.48 1.17
C GLY A 524 33.95 48.90 -0.16
N GLY A 525 33.13 49.96 -0.18
CA GLY A 525 32.65 50.59 -1.41
C GLY A 525 31.26 51.21 -1.32
N ASP A 526 31.24 52.55 -1.23
CA ASP A 526 30.09 53.45 -1.17
C ASP A 526 29.36 53.66 -2.53
N ASP A 527 28.16 54.24 -2.41
CA ASP A 527 27.58 55.36 -3.20
C ASP A 527 26.23 55.14 -3.94
N ASP A 528 25.35 56.11 -3.64
CA ASP A 528 24.27 56.73 -4.43
C ASP A 528 22.84 56.12 -4.55
N GLU A 529 22.01 56.61 -3.61
CA GLU A 529 20.78 57.41 -3.83
C GLU A 529 19.46 56.80 -4.40
N PRO A 530 18.30 57.43 -4.08
CA PRO A 530 17.06 56.72 -3.73
C PRO A 530 15.84 57.09 -4.62
N ILE A 531 14.77 56.28 -4.60
CA ILE A 531 13.43 56.75 -5.00
C ILE A 531 12.32 56.19 -4.06
N LEU A 532 11.87 57.09 -3.19
CA LEU A 532 10.49 57.42 -2.78
C LEU A 532 9.35 56.41 -3.09
N LEU A 533 8.62 55.98 -2.06
CA LEU A 533 7.26 56.49 -1.72
C LEU A 533 6.60 55.60 -0.64
N SER A 534 6.47 56.17 0.56
CA SER A 534 5.39 55.87 1.51
C SER A 534 4.12 56.64 1.05
N PRO A 535 2.87 56.43 1.57
CA PRO A 535 2.61 56.51 3.02
C PRO A 535 1.36 55.78 3.60
N ARG A 536 1.42 55.63 4.94
CA ARG A 536 0.30 55.71 5.91
C ARG A 536 -0.76 54.59 5.92
N ALA A 537 -1.35 54.19 7.05
CA ALA A 537 -1.13 54.43 8.47
C ALA A 537 -2.14 53.60 9.27
N ARG A 538 -1.79 53.36 10.54
CA ARG A 538 -2.67 53.19 11.71
C ARG A 538 -3.54 51.93 11.82
N ARG A 539 -2.98 51.01 12.61
CA ARG A 539 -3.72 50.13 13.54
C ARG A 539 -4.50 50.96 14.58
N ALA A 540 -5.73 50.57 14.85
CA ALA A 540 -6.44 50.85 16.08
C ALA A 540 -6.97 49.54 16.68
N ARG A 541 -6.78 49.40 18.00
CA ARG A 541 -7.32 48.35 18.87
C ARG A 541 -8.83 48.52 19.05
N ALA A 542 -9.59 47.43 19.19
CA ALA A 542 -10.70 47.34 20.15
C ALA A 542 -11.09 45.86 20.41
N ARG A 543 -11.37 45.58 21.69
CA ARG A 543 -11.89 44.33 22.27
C ARG A 543 -13.43 44.32 22.23
N SER A 544 -13.98 43.11 22.41
CA SER A 544 -15.31 42.74 22.97
C SER A 544 -16.54 43.15 22.12
N ASP A 545 -17.70 42.49 22.09
CA ASP A 545 -18.37 41.52 22.96
C ASP A 545 -19.45 40.72 22.17
N SER A 546 -19.77 39.55 22.73
CA SER A 546 -21.02 38.76 22.72
C SER A 546 -22.21 38.99 21.73
N ARG A 547 -22.70 37.82 21.25
CA ARG A 547 -24.12 37.35 21.20
C ARG A 547 -24.98 37.58 19.92
N PRO A 548 -26.08 36.79 19.72
CA PRO A 548 -26.20 35.88 18.57
C PRO A 548 -27.41 36.13 17.66
N GLY A 549 -27.46 35.40 16.54
CA GLY A 549 -28.70 35.02 15.83
C GLY A 549 -29.22 36.00 14.80
N ARG A 550 -29.05 35.67 13.51
CA ARG A 550 -29.96 36.14 12.46
C ARG A 550 -30.10 35.10 11.35
N ALA A 551 -31.34 34.68 11.11
CA ALA A 551 -31.75 33.82 10.02
C ALA A 551 -31.45 34.49 8.66
N MET A 552 -30.95 33.72 7.69
CA MET A 552 -30.80 34.17 6.31
C MET A 552 -32.17 34.31 5.65
N SER A 553 -32.42 35.45 5.02
CA SER A 553 -33.62 35.70 4.20
C SER A 553 -33.50 35.03 2.82
N ALA A 554 -34.66 34.70 2.25
CA ALA A 554 -34.83 34.05 0.95
C ALA A 554 -34.27 34.85 -0.25
N SER A 555 -33.88 36.12 -0.07
CA SER A 555 -33.26 36.95 -1.11
C SER A 555 -31.79 36.61 -1.38
N GLY A 556 -31.09 35.92 -0.47
CA GLY A 556 -29.68 35.53 -0.65
C GLY A 556 -29.47 34.30 -1.53
N LEU A 557 -30.53 33.57 -1.88
CA LEU A 557 -30.45 32.35 -2.69
C LEU A 557 -30.51 32.62 -4.19
N GLU A 558 -31.13 33.73 -4.61
CA GLU A 558 -31.24 34.12 -6.02
C GLU A 558 -29.95 34.77 -6.55
N ASP A 559 -29.23 35.53 -5.74
CA ASP A 559 -27.97 36.16 -6.14
C ASP A 559 -26.82 35.13 -6.22
N PHE A 560 -26.87 34.05 -5.44
CA PHE A 560 -25.91 32.94 -5.54
C PHE A 560 -26.15 32.07 -6.78
N ALA A 561 -27.41 31.89 -7.20
CA ALA A 561 -27.75 31.17 -8.43
C ALA A 561 -27.36 31.95 -9.70
N ARG A 562 -27.38 33.30 -9.64
CA ARG A 562 -26.98 34.16 -10.76
C ARG A 562 -25.45 34.24 -10.94
N GLY A 563 -24.68 34.15 -9.85
CA GLY A 563 -23.21 34.09 -9.90
C GLY A 563 -22.63 32.76 -10.39
N ALA A 564 -23.35 31.65 -10.20
CA ALA A 564 -22.88 30.31 -10.60
C ALA A 564 -23.09 29.98 -12.10
N LEU A 565 -23.86 30.80 -12.83
CA LEU A 565 -24.12 30.62 -14.26
C LEU A 565 -23.28 31.53 -15.17
N SER A 566 -22.52 32.49 -14.61
CA SER A 566 -21.69 33.43 -15.38
C SER A 566 -20.26 32.94 -15.65
N ASN A 567 -19.76 31.92 -14.95
CA ASN A 567 -18.38 31.44 -15.06
C ASN A 567 -18.23 30.17 -15.92
N ARG A 568 -19.14 29.94 -16.88
CA ARG A 568 -19.15 28.72 -17.71
C ARG A 568 -19.27 28.98 -19.22
N LEU A 569 -18.98 30.19 -19.65
CA LEU A 569 -18.91 30.57 -21.06
C LEU A 569 -17.54 31.21 -21.28
N ASP A 570 -16.50 30.38 -21.43
CA ASP A 570 -15.21 30.69 -22.06
C ASP A 570 -14.37 29.39 -22.15
N SER A 571 -14.96 28.37 -22.76
CA SER A 571 -14.22 27.20 -23.22
C SER A 571 -14.77 26.84 -24.60
N GLU A 572 -14.09 27.34 -25.63
CA GLU A 572 -14.35 26.99 -27.03
C GLU A 572 -14.25 25.47 -27.18
N ALA A 573 -15.36 24.84 -27.56
CA ALA A 573 -15.38 23.46 -28.02
C ALA A 573 -15.07 23.45 -29.52
N PRO A 574 -14.24 22.51 -30.02
CA PRO A 574 -13.99 22.38 -31.45
C PRO A 574 -15.28 22.01 -32.18
N SER A 575 -15.46 22.59 -33.35
CA SER A 575 -16.67 22.47 -34.17
C SER A 575 -16.92 21.03 -34.62
N ALA A 576 -18.19 20.66 -34.76
CA ALA A 576 -18.66 19.33 -35.15
C ALA A 576 -18.21 18.86 -36.55
N GLU A 577 -17.57 19.72 -37.36
CA GLU A 577 -16.95 19.33 -38.64
C GLU A 577 -15.59 18.64 -38.45
N GLU A 578 -14.88 18.92 -37.36
CA GLU A 578 -13.53 18.36 -37.09
C GLU A 578 -13.60 16.94 -36.50
N GLN A 579 -14.72 16.59 -35.86
CA GLN A 579 -14.97 15.23 -35.36
C GLN A 579 -15.45 14.26 -36.45
N ALA A 580 -15.98 14.77 -37.56
CA ALA A 580 -16.44 13.94 -38.68
C ALA A 580 -15.29 13.44 -39.57
N ALA A 581 -14.16 14.16 -39.62
CA ALA A 581 -13.00 13.79 -40.43
C ALA A 581 -12.13 12.67 -39.80
N GLY A 582 -12.14 12.53 -38.46
CA GLY A 582 -11.36 11.51 -37.76
C GLY A 582 -11.97 10.09 -37.79
N ALA A 583 -13.27 9.97 -38.02
CA ALA A 583 -13.98 8.69 -37.97
C ALA A 583 -13.95 7.89 -39.29
N GLN A 584 -13.52 8.50 -40.40
CA GLN A 584 -13.43 7.83 -41.71
C GLN A 584 -12.06 7.20 -42.00
N ALA A 585 -11.05 7.38 -41.15
CA ALA A 585 -9.69 6.86 -41.38
C ALA A 585 -9.38 5.50 -40.69
N MET A 586 -10.33 4.88 -39.98
CA MET A 586 -10.11 3.60 -39.26
C MET A 586 -11.00 2.44 -39.71
N SER A 587 -11.79 2.57 -40.78
CA SER A 587 -12.71 1.52 -41.25
C SER A 587 -12.27 0.88 -42.57
N ASP A 588 -10.97 0.62 -42.76
CA ASP A 588 -10.49 -0.06 -43.97
C ASP A 588 -9.33 -1.02 -43.71
N LYS A 589 -9.52 -1.98 -42.80
CA LYS A 589 -8.74 -3.24 -42.76
C LYS A 589 -9.63 -4.39 -42.30
N SER A 590 -10.38 -4.96 -43.24
CA SER A 590 -10.98 -6.29 -43.08
C SER A 590 -10.07 -7.35 -43.71
N PRO A 591 -9.83 -8.51 -43.07
CA PRO A 591 -8.87 -9.49 -43.54
C PRO A 591 -9.45 -10.37 -44.65
N ARG A 592 -8.64 -10.54 -45.69
CA ARG A 592 -8.89 -11.38 -46.86
C ARG A 592 -8.94 -12.85 -46.45
N GLU A 593 -10.08 -13.49 -46.70
CA GLU A 593 -10.29 -14.94 -46.63
C GLU A 593 -9.19 -15.70 -47.41
N LYS A 594 -8.49 -16.62 -46.73
CA LYS A 594 -7.75 -17.70 -47.38
C LYS A 594 -8.67 -18.92 -47.47
N LYS A 595 -9.14 -19.21 -48.69
CA LYS A 595 -9.69 -20.51 -49.09
C LYS A 595 -8.67 -21.61 -48.84
N SER A 596 -9.01 -22.55 -47.98
CA SER A 596 -8.34 -23.86 -47.88
C SER A 596 -9.06 -24.84 -48.82
N ASP A 597 -8.38 -25.24 -49.88
CA ASP A 597 -8.79 -26.36 -50.72
C ASP A 597 -8.68 -27.66 -49.91
N THR A 598 -9.83 -28.32 -49.74
CA THR A 598 -9.95 -29.63 -49.08
C THR A 598 -9.99 -30.70 -50.17
N LEU A 599 -8.99 -31.58 -50.21
CA LEU A 599 -9.03 -32.81 -51.00
C LEU A 599 -9.85 -33.89 -50.26
N PRO A 600 -10.66 -34.70 -50.96
CA PRO A 600 -11.38 -35.80 -50.34
C PRO A 600 -10.52 -37.06 -50.28
N LEU A 601 -10.26 -37.58 -49.08
CA LEU A 601 -9.92 -38.99 -48.90
C LEU A 601 -11.16 -39.70 -48.39
N SER A 602 -11.70 -40.55 -49.26
CA SER A 602 -12.76 -41.50 -48.97
C SER A 602 -12.21 -42.91 -49.15
N GLY A 603 -12.59 -43.81 -48.23
CA GLY A 603 -12.70 -45.24 -48.49
C GLY A 603 -11.61 -46.12 -47.88
N GLY A 604 -12.02 -47.04 -46.98
CA GLY A 604 -11.21 -48.23 -46.66
C GLY A 604 -11.51 -48.91 -45.33
N PHE A 605 -12.68 -49.53 -45.20
CA PHE A 605 -12.99 -50.52 -44.16
C PHE A 605 -12.12 -51.79 -44.29
N GLY A 606 -11.79 -52.43 -43.17
CA GLY A 606 -11.27 -53.81 -43.04
C GLY A 606 -10.70 -54.03 -41.64
N SER A 607 -11.50 -54.37 -40.63
CA SER A 607 -11.87 -55.73 -40.18
C SER A 607 -10.73 -56.62 -39.66
N SER A 608 -10.91 -57.01 -38.39
CA SER A 608 -10.56 -58.29 -37.75
C SER A 608 -9.09 -58.71 -37.57
N GLY A 609 -8.75 -59.00 -36.32
CA GLY A 609 -8.21 -60.32 -35.96
C GLY A 609 -6.84 -60.33 -35.28
N THR A 610 -6.86 -60.78 -34.01
CA THR A 610 -5.78 -61.21 -33.11
C THR A 610 -4.82 -60.16 -32.57
#